data_AF-A0A5C8LZL5-F1
#
_entry.id   AF-A0A5C8LZL5-F1
#
_cell.length_a   1.000
_cell.length_b   1.000
_cell.length_c   1.000
_cell.angle_alpha   90.00
_cell.angle_beta   90.00
_cell.angle_gamma   90.00
#
_symmetry.space_group_name_H-M   'P 1'
#
loop_
_entity.id
_entity.type
_entity.pdbx_description
1 polymer ?
#
loop_
_entity_poly.entity_id
_entity_poly.type
_entity_poly.pdbx_seq_one_letter_code
_entity_poly.pdbx_strand_id
1 'polypeptide(L)'
;MFSLATLAQHTAPLSRINLSDGLTEFPAELYRFTDSLEILDLSGNQLSDLPADLHRFKKLKRLFLTSNNFRHIPAVLSHCPALVMVSFKGNQLSQFAEASLPQQLEWLILTDNQLTELPKDFGRYTKLRKVALAGNRLSALPDSMQQCRDLGLLRLSLNSFESFPDWLFALPKLAWLALGANPACPVPEAQAITAHRLSDYQLLQKLGEGASGVIYQARFEQDAEPVALKQFKGWVTSDGCPQDEMNNYLNAGEHPNLIAVKARLKDCDLPGLVMELVPASFSVLGQPPSFDTCTRDTFTQGQSLTLVQLKQLAEQVVRVMAHLHQKRICHGDLYAHNMLVNAGQQLYLGDFGAATALNDLPQQQQQLFCKLEVRAFAYWLLDMQSLLSAHEAAVFEKHYAAILQCCMQSEPGNRPDFDELQSLMSL
;
A
#
# COMPACT_ATOMS: atom_id res chain seq x y z
N MET A 1 13.47 21.23 -5.20
CA MET A 1 14.63 20.45 -4.73
C MET A 1 15.72 21.47 -4.46
N PHE A 2 16.22 21.54 -3.22
CA PHE A 2 17.32 22.43 -2.86
C PHE A 2 18.65 21.68 -3.05
N SER A 3 19.70 22.40 -3.46
CA SER A 3 21.08 22.01 -3.14
C SER A 3 21.50 22.68 -1.84
N LEU A 4 22.56 22.19 -1.21
CA LEU A 4 23.07 22.77 0.03
C LEU A 4 23.47 24.24 -0.17
N ALA A 5 24.11 24.54 -1.32
CA ALA A 5 24.50 25.90 -1.69
C ALA A 5 23.29 26.85 -1.81
N THR A 6 22.19 26.40 -2.42
CA THR A 6 20.97 27.22 -2.54
C THR A 6 20.28 27.42 -1.19
N LEU A 7 20.28 26.39 -0.34
CA LEU A 7 19.70 26.46 0.99
C LEU A 7 20.49 27.42 1.89
N ALA A 8 21.82 27.44 1.75
CA ALA A 8 22.69 28.34 2.50
C ALA A 8 22.43 29.83 2.25
N GLN A 9 21.84 30.18 1.10
CA GLN A 9 21.49 31.56 0.74
C GLN A 9 20.03 31.92 1.11
N HIS A 10 19.22 30.94 1.47
CA HIS A 10 17.81 31.15 1.78
C HIS A 10 17.62 31.62 3.22
N THR A 11 16.91 32.74 3.40
CA THR A 11 16.69 33.38 4.72
C THR A 11 15.23 33.43 5.14
N ALA A 12 14.28 33.29 4.20
CA ALA A 12 12.86 33.23 4.51
C ALA A 12 12.47 31.86 5.12
N PRO A 13 11.45 31.80 5.99
CA PRO A 13 11.01 30.54 6.59
C PRO A 13 10.54 29.56 5.51
N LEU A 14 10.92 28.28 5.68
CA LEU A 14 10.50 27.18 4.83
C LEU A 14 9.76 26.14 5.67
N SER A 15 8.59 25.72 5.20
CA SER A 15 7.82 24.61 5.79
C SER A 15 8.19 23.25 5.21
N ARG A 16 8.77 23.22 4.00
CA ARG A 16 9.19 21.99 3.32
C ARG A 16 10.57 22.16 2.69
N ILE A 17 11.45 21.22 2.97
CA ILE A 17 12.78 21.11 2.35
C ILE A 17 12.94 19.70 1.81
N ASN A 18 13.38 19.60 0.55
CA ASN A 18 13.88 18.38 -0.05
C ASN A 18 15.32 18.65 -0.51
N LEU A 19 16.27 17.88 0.00
CA LEU A 19 17.70 18.04 -0.19
C LEU A 19 18.34 16.67 -0.44
N SER A 20 18.85 16.49 -1.66
CA SER A 20 19.57 15.29 -2.12
C SER A 20 20.84 15.78 -2.80
N ASP A 21 21.93 15.89 -2.02
CA ASP A 21 23.18 16.54 -2.42
C ASP A 21 24.40 15.70 -1.96
N GLY A 22 24.22 14.37 -1.91
CA GLY A 22 25.25 13.42 -1.50
C GLY A 22 25.68 13.54 -0.04
N LEU A 23 24.82 14.06 0.84
CA LEU A 23 25.16 14.41 2.23
C LEU A 23 25.64 13.20 3.03
N THR A 24 26.78 13.33 3.68
CA THR A 24 27.32 12.32 4.62
C THR A 24 26.99 12.65 6.08
N GLU A 25 26.66 13.91 6.37
CA GLU A 25 26.25 14.41 7.68
C GLU A 25 25.03 15.33 7.57
N PHE A 26 24.35 15.55 8.69
CA PHE A 26 23.21 16.46 8.74
C PHE A 26 23.67 17.92 8.59
N PRO A 27 23.20 18.66 7.57
CA PRO A 27 23.74 19.98 7.26
C PRO A 27 23.31 21.05 8.27
N ALA A 28 24.29 21.82 8.76
CA ALA A 28 24.08 22.87 9.76
C ALA A 28 23.14 24.00 9.27
N GLU A 29 23.02 24.19 7.96
CA GLU A 29 22.15 25.15 7.31
C GLU A 29 20.67 24.92 7.63
N LEU A 30 20.27 23.67 7.88
CA LEU A 30 18.89 23.33 8.21
C LEU A 30 18.44 23.96 9.53
N TYR A 31 19.35 24.20 10.49
CA TYR A 31 18.99 24.77 11.79
C TYR A 31 18.44 26.20 11.72
N ARG A 32 18.56 26.88 10.58
CA ARG A 32 17.90 28.18 10.37
C ARG A 32 16.38 28.08 10.28
N PHE A 33 15.85 26.87 10.05
CA PHE A 33 14.43 26.62 9.84
C PHE A 33 13.78 25.86 11.00
N THR A 34 14.41 25.82 12.18
CA THR A 34 13.89 25.08 13.36
C THR A 34 12.47 25.48 13.76
N ASP A 35 12.10 26.74 13.52
CA ASP A 35 10.81 27.31 13.90
C ASP A 35 9.74 27.26 12.79
N SER A 36 10.09 26.80 11.58
CA SER A 36 9.19 26.77 10.43
C SER A 36 9.06 25.40 9.76
N LEU A 37 10.10 24.57 9.81
CA LEU A 37 10.17 23.34 9.02
C LEU A 37 9.21 22.27 9.53
N GLU A 38 8.32 21.81 8.65
CA GLU A 38 7.34 20.76 8.94
C GLU A 38 7.65 19.45 8.21
N ILE A 39 8.22 19.54 7.00
CA ILE A 39 8.54 18.40 6.15
C ILE A 39 9.99 18.49 5.73
N LEU A 40 10.79 17.51 6.15
CA LEU A 40 12.19 17.38 5.76
C LEU A 40 12.39 16.07 4.99
N ASP A 41 12.85 16.19 3.75
CA ASP A 41 13.20 15.07 2.90
C ASP A 41 14.69 15.10 2.59
N LEU A 42 15.40 14.11 3.13
CA LEU A 42 16.84 13.87 2.97
C LEU A 42 17.07 12.54 2.22
N SER A 43 16.13 12.14 1.37
CA SER A 43 16.25 10.91 0.60
C SER A 43 17.39 10.95 -0.43
N GLY A 44 18.01 9.80 -0.69
CA GLY A 44 19.09 9.68 -1.67
C GLY A 44 20.39 10.38 -1.25
N ASN A 45 20.71 10.33 0.04
CA ASN A 45 21.99 10.82 0.59
C ASN A 45 22.79 9.65 1.16
N GLN A 46 23.84 9.93 1.92
CA GLN A 46 24.76 8.96 2.51
C GLN A 46 24.75 9.01 4.05
N LEU A 47 23.68 9.55 4.65
CA LEU A 47 23.56 9.74 6.09
C LEU A 47 23.52 8.39 6.82
N SER A 48 24.23 8.30 7.94
CA SER A 48 24.19 7.12 8.81
C SER A 48 23.64 7.40 10.21
N ASP A 49 23.46 8.67 10.57
CA ASP A 49 22.91 9.12 11.85
C ASP A 49 22.26 10.51 11.72
N LEU A 50 21.60 10.95 12.79
CA LEU A 50 20.99 12.27 12.95
C LEU A 50 21.63 12.99 14.16
N PRO A 51 21.68 14.32 14.16
CA PRO A 51 22.32 15.07 15.23
C PRO A 51 21.50 15.00 16.53
N ALA A 52 22.18 14.97 17.67
CA ALA A 52 21.56 14.84 19.00
C ALA A 52 20.54 15.96 19.34
N ASP A 53 20.64 17.10 18.67
CA ASP A 53 19.76 18.26 18.85
C ASP A 53 18.68 18.40 17.76
N LEU A 54 18.39 17.35 16.98
CA LEU A 54 17.29 17.34 15.99
C LEU A 54 15.93 17.69 16.61
N HIS A 55 15.74 17.42 17.90
CA HIS A 55 14.53 17.80 18.65
C HIS A 55 14.29 19.33 18.70
N ARG A 56 15.24 20.17 18.26
CA ARG A 56 15.07 21.62 18.08
C ARG A 56 14.08 21.97 16.97
N PHE A 57 13.86 21.10 15.99
CA PHE A 57 12.87 21.31 14.94
C PHE A 57 11.46 21.04 15.48
N LYS A 58 10.92 21.99 16.26
CA LYS A 58 9.67 21.81 17.03
C LYS A 58 8.43 21.57 16.18
N LYS A 59 8.47 21.98 14.91
CA LYS A 59 7.37 21.81 13.95
C LYS A 59 7.57 20.64 12.99
N LEU A 60 8.69 19.91 13.06
CA LEU A 60 8.96 18.81 12.13
C LEU A 60 7.97 17.68 12.35
N LYS A 61 7.08 17.50 11.37
CA LYS A 61 6.02 16.48 11.36
C LYS A 61 6.42 15.24 10.56
N ARG A 62 7.21 15.42 9.50
CA ARG A 62 7.52 14.36 8.53
C ARG A 62 8.99 14.37 8.17
N LEU A 63 9.64 13.22 8.32
CA LEU A 63 11.05 13.03 8.02
C LEU A 63 11.26 11.86 7.05
N PHE A 64 11.83 12.12 5.88
CA PHE A 64 12.18 11.10 4.89
C PHE A 64 13.70 10.92 4.83
N LEU A 65 14.14 9.68 5.06
CA LEU A 65 15.53 9.24 5.08
C LEU A 65 15.71 8.05 4.12
N THR A 66 14.91 8.01 3.05
CA THR A 66 14.90 6.91 2.08
C THR A 66 16.26 6.80 1.38
N SER A 67 16.76 5.60 1.14
CA SER A 67 18.02 5.36 0.40
C SER A 67 19.20 6.15 0.99
N ASN A 68 19.51 5.84 2.24
CA ASN A 68 20.66 6.34 3.00
C ASN A 68 21.47 5.15 3.57
N ASN A 69 22.37 5.39 4.52
CA ASN A 69 23.26 4.40 5.13
C ASN A 69 22.93 4.09 6.61
N PHE A 70 21.67 4.30 7.04
CA PHE A 70 21.29 4.04 8.44
C PHE A 70 21.35 2.54 8.75
N ARG A 71 21.98 2.20 9.89
CA ARG A 71 22.03 0.82 10.43
C ARG A 71 21.19 0.62 11.69
N HIS A 72 20.79 1.71 12.33
CA HIS A 72 19.92 1.75 13.49
C HIS A 72 18.96 2.95 13.36
N ILE A 73 17.85 2.92 14.11
CA ILE A 73 16.96 4.07 14.25
C ILE A 73 17.58 5.04 15.29
N PRO A 74 17.91 6.30 14.91
CA PRO A 74 18.52 7.25 15.84
C PRO A 74 17.59 7.59 17.01
N ALA A 75 18.07 7.39 18.23
CA ALA A 75 17.28 7.60 19.45
C ALA A 75 16.82 9.06 19.66
N VAL A 76 17.43 10.03 18.97
CA VAL A 76 17.00 11.44 19.00
C VAL A 76 15.56 11.61 18.50
N LEU A 77 15.07 10.73 17.62
CA LEU A 77 13.72 10.83 17.06
C LEU A 77 12.62 10.75 18.12
N SER A 78 12.83 10.00 19.21
CA SER A 78 11.88 9.91 20.32
C SER A 78 11.64 11.24 21.04
N HIS A 79 12.56 12.20 20.87
CA HIS A 79 12.48 13.54 21.45
C HIS A 79 11.87 14.58 20.50
N CYS A 80 11.52 14.21 19.27
CA CYS A 80 10.89 15.11 18.30
C CYS A 80 9.37 15.23 18.59
N PRO A 81 8.88 16.37 19.12
CA PRO A 81 7.55 16.45 19.74
C PRO A 81 6.40 16.48 18.73
N ALA A 82 6.65 16.88 17.49
CA ALA A 82 5.64 16.99 16.44
C ALA A 82 5.74 15.88 15.39
N LEU A 83 6.73 14.99 15.49
CA LEU A 83 7.01 13.99 14.45
C LEU A 83 5.92 12.92 14.46
N VAL A 84 5.18 12.83 13.36
CA VAL A 84 4.08 11.88 13.15
C VAL A 84 4.39 10.87 12.04
N MET A 85 5.38 11.14 11.20
CA MET A 85 5.78 10.26 10.10
C MET A 85 7.29 10.20 9.95
N VAL A 86 7.83 8.98 9.84
CA VAL A 86 9.23 8.74 9.49
C VAL A 86 9.38 7.62 8.48
N SER A 87 10.29 7.80 7.52
CA SER A 87 10.65 6.80 6.52
C SER A 87 12.15 6.53 6.51
N PHE A 88 12.53 5.27 6.63
CA PHE A 88 13.88 4.75 6.40
C PHE A 88 13.90 3.70 5.27
N LYS A 89 13.00 3.82 4.28
CA LYS A 89 12.94 2.87 3.16
C LYS A 89 14.31 2.70 2.48
N GLY A 90 14.73 1.48 2.18
CA GLY A 90 15.96 1.21 1.41
C GLY A 90 17.24 1.62 2.16
N ASN A 91 17.34 1.26 3.45
CA ASN A 91 18.54 1.48 4.28
C ASN A 91 19.17 0.13 4.65
N GLN A 92 20.04 0.11 5.66
CA GLN A 92 20.71 -1.09 6.17
C GLN A 92 20.32 -1.35 7.63
N LEU A 93 19.10 -0.95 8.03
CA LEU A 93 18.65 -1.07 9.43
C LEU A 93 18.68 -2.54 9.85
N SER A 94 19.51 -2.84 10.84
CA SER A 94 19.60 -4.15 11.48
C SER A 94 19.26 -4.08 12.97
N GLN A 95 19.08 -2.86 13.51
CA GLN A 95 18.77 -2.60 14.91
C GLN A 95 17.60 -1.64 15.02
N PHE A 96 16.62 -2.00 15.85
CA PHE A 96 15.54 -1.12 16.28
C PHE A 96 15.41 -1.20 17.80
N ALA A 97 16.04 -0.25 18.48
CA ALA A 97 16.02 -0.17 19.94
C ALA A 97 14.64 0.25 20.47
N GLU A 98 14.32 -0.21 21.68
CA GLU A 98 13.16 0.22 22.46
C GLU A 98 13.14 1.75 22.62
N ALA A 99 11.95 2.34 22.68
CA ALA A 99 11.77 3.77 22.90
C ALA A 99 12.47 4.72 21.89
N SER A 100 12.93 4.25 20.72
CA SER A 100 13.72 5.07 19.77
C SER A 100 12.88 6.01 18.90
N LEU A 101 11.57 5.76 18.81
CA LEU A 101 10.60 6.60 18.09
C LEU A 101 9.64 7.34 19.05
N PRO A 102 9.00 8.43 18.58
CA PRO A 102 8.01 9.16 19.38
C PRO A 102 6.69 8.37 19.52
N GLN A 103 6.00 8.52 20.65
CA GLN A 103 4.76 7.79 20.92
C GLN A 103 3.56 8.26 20.07
N GLN A 104 3.60 9.51 19.58
CA GLN A 104 2.58 10.06 18.69
C GLN A 104 2.76 9.68 17.22
N LEU A 105 3.73 8.81 16.89
CA LEU A 105 3.99 8.41 15.52
C LEU A 105 2.76 7.69 14.93
N GLU A 106 2.32 8.13 13.75
CA GLU A 106 1.17 7.55 13.04
C GLU A 106 1.61 6.73 11.82
N TRP A 107 2.75 7.05 11.22
CA TRP A 107 3.23 6.40 9.99
C TRP A 107 4.72 6.08 10.06
N LEU A 108 5.04 4.79 9.99
CA LEU A 108 6.40 4.26 9.99
C LEU A 108 6.67 3.46 8.71
N ILE A 109 7.71 3.84 7.96
CA ILE A 109 8.17 3.08 6.79
C ILE A 109 9.59 2.58 7.04
N LEU A 110 9.75 1.27 7.05
CA LEU A 110 11.00 0.54 7.25
C LEU A 110 11.21 -0.51 6.15
N THR A 111 10.49 -0.38 5.03
CA THR A 111 10.61 -1.25 3.86
C THR A 111 12.05 -1.36 3.36
N ASP A 112 12.45 -2.54 2.91
CA ASP A 112 13.76 -2.79 2.28
C ASP A 112 14.91 -2.42 3.23
N ASN A 113 15.05 -3.23 4.29
CA ASN A 113 16.05 -3.11 5.34
C ASN A 113 16.52 -4.52 5.76
N GLN A 114 17.20 -4.66 6.91
CA GLN A 114 17.81 -5.91 7.37
C GLN A 114 17.36 -6.28 8.79
N LEU A 115 16.18 -5.81 9.22
CA LEU A 115 15.67 -6.06 10.57
C LEU A 115 15.32 -7.54 10.73
N THR A 116 15.82 -8.14 11.80
CA THR A 116 15.53 -9.53 12.19
C THR A 116 14.49 -9.61 13.31
N GLU A 117 14.37 -8.54 14.10
CA GLU A 117 13.37 -8.39 15.15
C GLU A 117 12.88 -6.95 15.27
N LEU A 118 11.70 -6.79 15.88
CA LEU A 118 11.18 -5.51 16.35
C LEU A 118 11.32 -5.45 17.88
N PRO A 119 11.44 -4.26 18.48
CA PRO A 119 11.59 -4.12 19.93
C PRO A 119 10.39 -4.69 20.68
N LYS A 120 10.62 -5.29 21.85
CA LYS A 120 9.57 -5.94 22.66
C LYS A 120 8.50 -4.96 23.11
N ASP A 121 8.82 -3.68 23.23
CA ASP A 121 7.90 -2.62 23.62
C ASP A 121 7.17 -1.94 22.45
N PHE A 122 7.22 -2.48 21.22
CA PHE A 122 6.63 -1.86 20.02
C PHE A 122 5.16 -1.44 20.21
N GLY A 123 4.40 -2.19 21.00
CA GLY A 123 3.03 -1.85 21.41
C GLY A 123 2.83 -0.47 22.04
N ARG A 124 3.89 0.21 22.48
CA ARG A 124 3.84 1.59 22.98
C ARG A 124 3.37 2.60 21.93
N TYR A 125 3.56 2.30 20.65
CA TYR A 125 3.22 3.17 19.52
C TYR A 125 1.74 3.02 19.16
N THR A 126 0.86 3.30 20.13
CA THR A 126 -0.60 3.09 20.03
C THR A 126 -1.29 3.96 18.98
N LYS A 127 -0.61 5.02 18.49
CA LYS A 127 -1.10 5.93 17.46
C LYS A 127 -0.75 5.52 16.03
N LEU A 128 0.04 4.45 15.84
CA LEU A 128 0.38 3.96 14.51
C LEU A 128 -0.88 3.56 13.75
N ARG A 129 -1.02 4.11 12.54
CA ARG A 129 -2.07 3.80 11.57
C ARG A 129 -1.51 3.05 10.36
N LYS A 130 -0.26 3.32 10.01
CA LYS A 130 0.41 2.74 8.84
C LYS A 130 1.83 2.29 9.18
N VAL A 131 2.11 1.02 8.96
CA VAL A 131 3.44 0.42 9.16
C VAL A 131 3.81 -0.38 7.92
N ALA A 132 4.96 -0.06 7.32
CA ALA A 132 5.50 -0.80 6.19
C ALA A 132 6.84 -1.42 6.57
N LEU A 133 6.90 -2.75 6.59
CA LEU A 133 8.05 -3.58 7.01
C LEU A 133 8.46 -4.58 5.93
N ALA A 134 7.92 -4.45 4.72
CA ALA A 134 8.20 -5.38 3.64
C ALA A 134 9.70 -5.39 3.26
N GLY A 135 10.26 -6.55 2.89
CA GLY A 135 11.68 -6.65 2.52
C GLY A 135 12.61 -6.51 3.73
N ASN A 136 12.34 -7.24 4.80
CA ASN A 136 13.22 -7.37 5.96
C ASN A 136 13.54 -8.87 6.19
N ARG A 137 14.01 -9.23 7.38
CA ARG A 137 14.34 -10.61 7.78
C ARG A 137 13.59 -11.01 9.05
N LEU A 138 12.40 -10.44 9.27
CA LEU A 138 11.59 -10.69 10.45
C LEU A 138 11.00 -12.10 10.39
N SER A 139 11.06 -12.84 11.50
CA SER A 139 10.42 -14.15 11.63
C SER A 139 9.29 -14.18 12.64
N ALA A 140 9.13 -13.12 13.45
CA ALA A 140 8.08 -12.97 14.44
C ALA A 140 7.73 -11.48 14.67
N LEU A 141 6.52 -11.24 15.17
CA LEU A 141 6.08 -9.94 15.68
C LEU A 141 6.05 -9.99 17.22
N PRO A 142 6.46 -8.94 17.93
CA PRO A 142 6.36 -8.90 19.39
C PRO A 142 4.90 -8.83 19.84
N ASP A 143 4.53 -9.60 20.87
CA ASP A 143 3.16 -9.67 21.41
C ASP A 143 2.59 -8.31 21.84
N SER A 144 3.45 -7.34 22.17
CA SER A 144 3.01 -6.00 22.51
C SER A 144 2.30 -5.29 21.36
N MET A 145 2.57 -5.65 20.09
CA MET A 145 1.93 -5.04 18.93
C MET A 145 0.40 -5.21 18.89
N GLN A 146 -0.17 -6.14 19.65
CA GLN A 146 -1.63 -6.21 19.85
C GLN A 146 -2.24 -4.90 20.43
N GLN A 147 -1.40 -4.06 21.06
CA GLN A 147 -1.80 -2.75 21.60
C GLN A 147 -1.89 -1.64 20.53
N CYS A 148 -1.39 -1.86 19.31
CA CYS A 148 -1.49 -0.94 18.18
C CYS A 148 -2.91 -0.96 17.57
N ARG A 149 -3.93 -0.67 18.38
CA ARG A 149 -5.35 -0.78 18.01
C ARG A 149 -5.81 0.22 16.96
N ASP A 150 -5.02 1.27 16.69
CA ASP A 150 -5.27 2.23 15.63
C ASP A 150 -4.67 1.83 14.26
N LEU A 151 -3.94 0.71 14.20
CA LEU A 151 -3.28 0.24 12.98
C LEU A 151 -4.30 -0.16 11.92
N GLY A 152 -4.25 0.52 10.78
CA GLY A 152 -5.13 0.28 9.62
C GLY A 152 -4.44 -0.42 8.46
N LEU A 153 -3.13 -0.18 8.29
CA LEU A 153 -2.33 -0.75 7.21
C LEU A 153 -1.02 -1.35 7.75
N LEU A 154 -0.75 -2.61 7.44
CA LEU A 154 0.49 -3.30 7.75
C LEU A 154 1.04 -4.08 6.54
N ARG A 155 2.28 -3.79 6.10
CA ARG A 155 2.98 -4.56 5.06
C ARG A 155 4.08 -5.40 5.69
N LEU A 156 4.01 -6.72 5.58
CA LEU A 156 4.98 -7.70 6.10
C LEU A 156 5.54 -8.61 5.01
N SER A 157 5.21 -8.37 3.75
CA SER A 157 5.67 -9.19 2.64
C SER A 157 7.20 -9.26 2.57
N LEU A 158 7.78 -10.31 1.96
CA LEU A 158 9.23 -10.46 1.83
C LEU A 158 9.95 -10.41 3.20
N ASN A 159 9.58 -11.32 4.09
CA ASN A 159 10.22 -11.56 5.38
C ASN A 159 10.48 -13.07 5.55
N SER A 160 10.65 -13.55 6.78
CA SER A 160 10.94 -14.96 7.08
C SER A 160 9.91 -15.55 8.05
N PHE A 161 8.64 -15.14 7.94
CA PHE A 161 7.56 -15.65 8.77
C PHE A 161 7.16 -17.08 8.36
N GLU A 162 7.35 -18.03 9.28
CA GLU A 162 6.82 -19.40 9.17
C GLU A 162 5.40 -19.53 9.73
N SER A 163 4.97 -18.57 10.55
CA SER A 163 3.61 -18.43 11.04
C SER A 163 3.35 -16.99 11.46
N PHE A 164 2.06 -16.65 11.64
CA PHE A 164 1.64 -15.33 12.13
C PHE A 164 0.83 -15.48 13.42
N PRO A 165 0.92 -14.53 14.36
CA PRO A 165 0.15 -14.59 15.60
C PRO A 165 -1.33 -14.25 15.37
N ASP A 166 -2.24 -14.92 16.06
CA ASP A 166 -3.68 -14.73 15.87
C ASP A 166 -4.17 -13.30 16.16
N TRP A 167 -3.51 -12.60 17.10
CA TRP A 167 -3.87 -11.23 17.44
C TRP A 167 -3.76 -10.27 16.24
N LEU A 168 -2.91 -10.59 15.24
CA LEU A 168 -2.75 -9.77 14.03
C LEU A 168 -4.08 -9.66 13.28
N PHE A 169 -4.77 -10.77 13.10
CA PHE A 169 -6.05 -10.86 12.39
C PHE A 169 -7.23 -10.40 13.24
N ALA A 170 -7.02 -10.17 14.54
CA ALA A 170 -8.00 -9.64 15.48
C ALA A 170 -7.88 -8.11 15.70
N LEU A 171 -6.92 -7.43 15.05
CA LEU A 171 -6.75 -5.99 15.19
C LEU A 171 -8.01 -5.24 14.69
N PRO A 172 -8.59 -4.34 15.50
CA PRO A 172 -9.94 -3.85 15.25
C PRO A 172 -10.04 -2.91 14.05
N LYS A 173 -8.95 -2.21 13.70
CA LYS A 173 -8.92 -1.25 12.61
C LYS A 173 -8.15 -1.71 11.37
N LEU A 174 -7.46 -2.85 11.44
CA LEU A 174 -6.66 -3.35 10.33
C LEU A 174 -7.58 -3.67 9.16
N ALA A 175 -7.24 -3.13 7.99
CA ALA A 175 -8.00 -3.23 6.76
C ALA A 175 -7.13 -3.65 5.58
N TRP A 176 -5.87 -3.19 5.56
CA TRP A 176 -4.91 -3.50 4.51
C TRP A 176 -3.72 -4.25 5.12
N LEU A 177 -3.60 -5.53 4.77
CA LEU A 177 -2.55 -6.42 5.25
C LEU A 177 -1.90 -7.11 4.05
N ALA A 178 -0.58 -7.12 3.98
CA ALA A 178 0.18 -7.83 2.96
C ALA A 178 1.18 -8.79 3.63
N LEU A 179 1.06 -10.09 3.36
CA LEU A 179 1.90 -11.14 3.94
C LEU A 179 2.65 -11.96 2.87
N GLY A 180 2.49 -11.64 1.59
CA GLY A 180 3.08 -12.39 0.47
C GLY A 180 4.59 -12.55 0.57
N ALA A 181 5.15 -13.52 -0.15
CA ALA A 181 6.58 -13.83 -0.15
C ALA A 181 7.15 -14.07 1.26
N ASN A 182 6.36 -14.72 2.11
CA ASN A 182 6.80 -15.32 3.37
C ASN A 182 6.65 -16.85 3.28
N PRO A 183 7.48 -17.64 3.98
CA PRO A 183 7.32 -19.10 4.03
C PRO A 183 5.91 -19.58 4.43
N ALA A 184 5.21 -18.82 5.27
CA ALA A 184 3.82 -19.09 5.69
C ALA A 184 2.75 -18.83 4.61
N CYS A 185 3.08 -18.12 3.54
CA CYS A 185 2.13 -17.74 2.48
C CYS A 185 2.72 -18.02 1.09
N PRO A 186 3.10 -19.27 0.77
CA PRO A 186 3.60 -19.58 -0.56
C PRO A 186 2.45 -19.41 -1.58
N VAL A 187 2.78 -18.82 -2.73
CA VAL A 187 1.80 -18.66 -3.81
C VAL A 187 1.91 -19.85 -4.76
N PRO A 188 0.85 -20.64 -4.96
CA PRO A 188 0.87 -21.73 -5.93
C PRO A 188 1.22 -21.22 -7.32
N GLU A 189 2.06 -21.96 -8.06
CA GLU A 189 2.25 -21.66 -9.48
C GLU A 189 0.92 -21.78 -10.22
N ALA A 190 0.57 -20.75 -10.98
CA ALA A 190 -0.65 -20.78 -11.75
C ALA A 190 -0.62 -21.85 -12.84
N GLN A 191 -1.80 -22.44 -13.13
CA GLN A 191 -1.96 -23.38 -14.22
C GLN A 191 -1.49 -22.78 -15.55
N ALA A 192 -1.05 -23.65 -16.47
CA ALA A 192 -0.30 -23.28 -17.67
C ALA A 192 -0.98 -22.21 -18.55
N ILE A 193 -0.68 -20.94 -18.29
CA ILE A 193 -0.89 -19.86 -19.23
C ILE A 193 0.21 -19.89 -20.30
N THR A 194 -0.15 -19.50 -21.51
CA THR A 194 0.79 -19.41 -22.63
C THR A 194 1.97 -18.49 -22.25
N ALA A 195 3.19 -18.93 -22.58
CA ALA A 195 4.41 -18.20 -22.29
C ALA A 195 5.03 -17.66 -23.58
N HIS A 196 5.08 -16.34 -23.71
CA HIS A 196 5.63 -15.63 -24.87
C HIS A 196 6.96 -14.97 -24.51
N ARG A 197 7.87 -14.84 -25.48
CA ARG A 197 9.11 -14.08 -25.26
C ARG A 197 8.81 -12.60 -25.39
N LEU A 198 9.54 -11.78 -24.65
CA LEU A 198 9.46 -10.33 -24.83
C LEU A 198 9.79 -9.91 -26.27
N SER A 199 10.72 -10.61 -26.92
CA SER A 199 11.09 -10.37 -28.32
C SER A 199 9.97 -10.63 -29.33
N ASP A 200 8.93 -11.38 -28.93
CA ASP A 200 7.77 -11.64 -29.79
C ASP A 200 6.82 -10.42 -29.84
N TYR A 201 7.10 -9.37 -29.05
CA TYR A 201 6.31 -8.16 -28.96
C TYR A 201 7.05 -6.91 -29.47
N GLN A 202 6.38 -6.14 -30.31
CA GLN A 202 6.77 -4.76 -30.60
C GLN A 202 6.21 -3.84 -29.51
N LEU A 203 7.09 -3.26 -28.68
CA LEU A 203 6.70 -2.22 -27.73
C LEU A 203 6.36 -0.93 -28.47
N LEU A 204 5.21 -0.34 -28.12
CA LEU A 204 4.71 0.92 -28.68
C LEU A 204 4.89 2.03 -27.62
N GLN A 205 3.80 2.68 -27.22
CA GLN A 205 3.82 3.74 -26.22
C GLN A 205 3.77 3.20 -24.79
N LYS A 206 4.37 3.95 -23.86
CA LYS A 206 4.23 3.72 -22.42
C LYS A 206 2.85 4.17 -21.96
N LEU A 207 2.08 3.27 -21.35
CA LEU A 207 0.74 3.52 -20.83
C LEU A 207 0.77 4.01 -19.38
N GLY A 208 1.73 3.52 -18.59
CA GLY A 208 1.84 3.88 -17.18
C GLY A 208 3.13 3.37 -16.55
N GLU A 209 3.48 3.95 -15.41
CA GLU A 209 4.57 3.50 -14.57
C GLU A 209 4.21 3.68 -13.10
N GLY A 210 4.43 2.64 -12.31
CA GLY A 210 4.25 2.65 -10.87
C GLY A 210 5.47 2.08 -10.14
N ALA A 211 5.31 1.86 -8.83
CA ALA A 211 6.37 1.29 -7.99
C ALA A 211 6.76 -0.15 -8.40
N SER A 212 5.81 -0.93 -8.93
CA SER A 212 6.03 -2.33 -9.31
C SER A 212 6.60 -2.50 -10.73
N GLY A 213 6.35 -1.57 -11.65
CA GLY A 213 6.70 -1.79 -13.05
C GLY A 213 6.33 -0.67 -14.02
N VAL A 214 6.64 -0.90 -15.31
CA VAL A 214 6.18 -0.11 -16.44
C VAL A 214 5.17 -0.92 -17.25
N ILE A 215 4.11 -0.27 -17.70
CA ILE A 215 3.13 -0.85 -18.61
C ILE A 215 3.28 -0.18 -19.97
N TYR A 216 3.46 -0.99 -21.00
CA TYR A 216 3.54 -0.58 -22.39
C TYR A 216 2.33 -1.07 -23.16
N GLN A 217 1.89 -0.30 -24.15
CA GLN A 217 1.11 -0.86 -25.24
C GLN A 217 2.06 -1.67 -26.11
N ALA A 218 1.66 -2.87 -26.52
CA ALA A 218 2.46 -3.73 -27.39
C ALA A 218 1.60 -4.43 -28.43
N ARG A 219 2.23 -4.97 -29.47
CA ARG A 219 1.60 -5.88 -30.44
C ARG A 219 2.42 -7.15 -30.57
N PHE A 220 1.74 -8.28 -30.64
CA PHE A 220 2.34 -9.57 -30.97
C PHE A 220 2.50 -9.66 -32.50
N GLU A 221 3.60 -10.23 -33.00
CA GLU A 221 3.89 -10.29 -34.44
C GLU A 221 2.71 -10.86 -35.25
N GLN A 222 2.26 -10.13 -36.28
CA GLN A 222 1.16 -10.45 -37.22
C GLN A 222 -0.28 -10.42 -36.65
N ASP A 223 -0.48 -10.13 -35.36
CA ASP A 223 -1.81 -10.03 -34.76
C ASP A 223 -2.34 -8.58 -34.77
N ALA A 224 -3.65 -8.39 -34.97
CA ALA A 224 -4.21 -7.04 -35.18
C ALA A 224 -4.36 -6.24 -33.88
N GLU A 225 -4.77 -6.89 -32.78
CA GLU A 225 -5.22 -6.20 -31.59
C GLU A 225 -4.07 -5.88 -30.61
N PRO A 226 -3.93 -4.62 -30.20
CA PRO A 226 -2.90 -4.24 -29.23
C PRO A 226 -3.20 -4.81 -27.83
N VAL A 227 -2.14 -5.02 -27.06
CA VAL A 227 -2.18 -5.54 -25.68
C VAL A 227 -1.49 -4.59 -24.71
N ALA A 228 -1.74 -4.77 -23.41
CA ALA A 228 -0.97 -4.12 -22.36
C ALA A 228 0.10 -5.10 -21.83
N LEU A 229 1.37 -4.71 -21.89
CA LEU A 229 2.50 -5.50 -21.45
C LEU A 229 3.12 -4.84 -20.21
N LYS A 230 3.05 -5.52 -19.06
CA LYS A 230 3.65 -5.08 -17.80
C LYS A 230 5.02 -5.72 -17.61
N GLN A 231 6.06 -4.88 -17.50
CA GLN A 231 7.41 -5.27 -17.10
C GLN A 231 7.68 -4.78 -15.69
N PHE A 232 8.13 -5.66 -14.81
CA PHE A 232 8.49 -5.29 -13.46
C PHE A 232 9.87 -4.62 -13.40
N LYS A 233 10.09 -3.79 -12.36
CA LYS A 233 11.32 -2.97 -12.21
C LYS A 233 12.34 -3.49 -11.20
N GLY A 234 11.95 -4.42 -10.33
CA GLY A 234 12.82 -4.99 -9.32
C GLY A 234 12.13 -6.13 -8.57
N TRP A 235 12.92 -6.97 -7.88
CA TRP A 235 12.42 -8.14 -7.13
C TRP A 235 11.68 -7.79 -5.84
N VAL A 236 11.87 -6.58 -5.32
CA VAL A 236 11.26 -6.08 -4.09
C VAL A 236 10.41 -4.86 -4.43
N THR A 237 9.11 -4.93 -4.19
CA THR A 237 8.23 -3.76 -4.17
C THR A 237 7.94 -3.36 -2.72
N SER A 238 7.24 -2.25 -2.51
CA SER A 238 6.77 -1.87 -1.16
C SER A 238 5.82 -2.88 -0.53
N ASP A 239 5.25 -3.76 -1.36
CA ASP A 239 4.00 -4.46 -1.07
C ASP A 239 4.14 -5.98 -1.23
N GLY A 240 5.11 -6.43 -2.02
CA GLY A 240 5.39 -7.84 -2.29
C GLY A 240 6.51 -8.03 -3.31
N CYS A 241 6.51 -9.17 -4.00
CA CYS A 241 7.45 -9.47 -5.07
C CYS A 241 6.73 -9.69 -6.40
N PRO A 242 7.36 -9.39 -7.55
CA PRO A 242 6.77 -9.57 -8.88
C PRO A 242 6.21 -10.98 -9.14
N GLN A 243 6.88 -12.01 -8.63
CA GLN A 243 6.51 -13.40 -8.89
C GLN A 243 5.19 -13.76 -8.20
N ASP A 244 5.04 -13.37 -6.94
CA ASP A 244 3.82 -13.60 -6.17
C ASP A 244 2.67 -12.75 -6.69
N GLU A 245 2.93 -11.49 -7.05
CA GLU A 245 1.93 -10.63 -7.69
C GLU A 245 1.40 -11.29 -8.98
N MET A 246 2.31 -11.74 -9.85
CA MET A 246 1.95 -12.42 -11.09
C MET A 246 1.16 -13.70 -10.83
N ASN A 247 1.63 -14.57 -9.93
CA ASN A 247 0.97 -15.84 -9.65
C ASN A 247 -0.40 -15.64 -8.99
N ASN A 248 -0.56 -14.69 -8.06
CA ASN A 248 -1.86 -14.35 -7.49
C ASN A 248 -2.81 -13.81 -8.56
N TYR A 249 -2.33 -12.95 -9.46
CA TYR A 249 -3.17 -12.43 -10.56
C TYR A 249 -3.64 -13.52 -11.51
N LEU A 250 -2.76 -14.47 -11.84
CA LEU A 250 -3.12 -15.63 -12.65
C LEU A 250 -4.07 -16.59 -11.92
N ASN A 251 -3.84 -16.86 -10.64
CA ASN A 251 -4.68 -17.74 -9.82
C ASN A 251 -6.07 -17.15 -9.54
N ALA A 252 -6.21 -15.83 -9.56
CA ALA A 252 -7.52 -15.18 -9.56
C ALA A 252 -8.37 -15.64 -10.75
N GLY A 253 -7.76 -15.89 -11.90
CA GLY A 253 -8.46 -16.36 -13.11
C GLY A 253 -9.39 -15.30 -13.70
N GLU A 254 -10.32 -15.73 -14.53
CA GLU A 254 -11.21 -14.83 -15.25
C GLU A 254 -12.32 -14.29 -14.36
N HIS A 255 -12.56 -12.97 -14.44
CA HIS A 255 -13.68 -12.29 -13.83
C HIS A 255 -14.01 -11.01 -14.62
N PRO A 256 -15.29 -10.62 -14.80
CA PRO A 256 -15.65 -9.42 -15.56
C PRO A 256 -15.04 -8.10 -15.06
N ASN A 257 -14.61 -8.06 -13.79
CA ASN A 257 -13.98 -6.91 -13.15
C ASN A 257 -12.47 -7.08 -12.91
N LEU A 258 -11.83 -8.05 -13.59
CA LEU A 258 -10.38 -8.19 -13.67
C LEU A 258 -9.95 -8.07 -15.14
N ILE A 259 -8.79 -7.48 -15.40
CA ILE A 259 -8.24 -7.40 -16.75
C ILE A 259 -7.74 -8.79 -17.15
N ALA A 260 -8.20 -9.31 -18.28
CA ALA A 260 -7.82 -10.65 -18.71
C ALA A 260 -6.31 -10.74 -18.98
N VAL A 261 -5.67 -11.75 -18.40
CA VAL A 261 -4.27 -12.08 -18.69
C VAL A 261 -4.22 -12.99 -19.89
N LYS A 262 -3.47 -12.59 -20.92
CA LYS A 262 -3.32 -13.34 -22.18
C LYS A 262 -2.09 -14.24 -22.18
N ALA A 263 -0.99 -13.80 -21.58
CA ALA A 263 0.26 -14.56 -21.53
C ALA A 263 1.14 -14.10 -20.36
N ARG A 264 2.06 -14.98 -19.95
CA ARG A 264 3.24 -14.59 -19.16
C ARG A 264 4.44 -14.39 -20.07
N LEU A 265 5.32 -13.48 -19.70
CA LEU A 265 6.59 -13.30 -20.37
C LEU A 265 7.62 -14.30 -19.85
N LYS A 266 8.39 -14.89 -20.77
CA LYS A 266 9.60 -15.68 -20.48
C LYS A 266 10.83 -15.02 -21.10
N ASP A 267 12.00 -15.50 -20.70
CA ASP A 267 13.31 -14.99 -21.15
C ASP A 267 13.54 -13.51 -20.76
N CYS A 268 12.99 -13.10 -19.62
CA CYS A 268 13.15 -11.80 -19.00
C CYS A 268 13.86 -11.94 -17.65
N ASP A 269 14.67 -10.96 -17.25
CA ASP A 269 15.32 -10.94 -15.93
C ASP A 269 14.33 -10.86 -14.76
N LEU A 270 13.15 -10.28 -15.01
CA LEU A 270 12.04 -10.16 -14.07
C LEU A 270 10.78 -10.78 -14.68
N PRO A 271 9.82 -11.25 -13.87
CA PRO A 271 8.50 -11.66 -14.34
C PRO A 271 7.86 -10.57 -15.20
N GLY A 272 6.89 -10.95 -16.03
CA GLY A 272 6.16 -10.01 -16.86
C GLY A 272 4.84 -10.59 -17.33
N LEU A 273 3.86 -9.70 -17.54
CA LEU A 273 2.50 -10.08 -17.88
C LEU A 273 2.05 -9.38 -19.16
N VAL A 274 1.33 -10.13 -19.98
CA VAL A 274 0.59 -9.59 -21.13
C VAL A 274 -0.89 -9.69 -20.82
N MET A 275 -1.57 -8.57 -20.87
CA MET A 275 -2.96 -8.41 -20.50
C MET A 275 -3.74 -7.79 -21.66
N GLU A 276 -5.06 -7.91 -21.61
CA GLU A 276 -5.94 -7.15 -22.49
C GLU A 276 -5.68 -5.64 -22.35
N LEU A 277 -5.68 -4.93 -23.48
CA LEU A 277 -5.53 -3.49 -23.46
C LEU A 277 -6.84 -2.86 -22.98
N VAL A 278 -6.80 -2.20 -21.83
CA VAL A 278 -7.94 -1.44 -21.32
C VAL A 278 -8.23 -0.26 -22.26
N PRO A 279 -9.48 -0.05 -22.70
CA PRO A 279 -9.83 1.07 -23.56
C PRO A 279 -9.48 2.43 -22.95
N ALA A 280 -9.13 3.41 -23.79
CA ALA A 280 -8.78 4.78 -23.36
C ALA A 280 -9.94 5.54 -22.67
N SER A 281 -11.17 4.99 -22.71
CA SER A 281 -12.32 5.52 -21.97
C SER A 281 -12.29 5.21 -20.47
N PHE A 282 -11.35 4.39 -20.01
CA PHE A 282 -11.14 4.11 -18.60
C PHE A 282 -10.16 5.11 -17.97
N SER A 283 -10.42 5.47 -16.72
CA SER A 283 -9.56 6.31 -15.89
C SER A 283 -9.44 5.74 -14.49
N VAL A 284 -8.35 6.06 -13.80
CA VAL A 284 -8.21 5.71 -12.38
C VAL A 284 -9.31 6.37 -11.55
N LEU A 285 -9.97 5.60 -10.68
CA LEU A 285 -11.14 6.08 -9.92
C LEU A 285 -10.75 7.07 -8.79
N GLY A 286 -9.58 6.90 -8.19
CA GLY A 286 -9.08 7.75 -7.10
C GLY A 286 -7.61 8.13 -7.22
N GLN A 287 -7.14 8.91 -6.28
CA GLN A 287 -5.73 9.23 -6.06
C GLN A 287 -5.26 8.55 -4.77
N PRO A 288 -3.96 8.17 -4.69
CA PRO A 288 -3.44 7.47 -3.53
C PRO A 288 -3.54 8.32 -2.26
N PRO A 289 -3.45 7.70 -1.07
CA PRO A 289 -3.51 8.43 0.19
C PRO A 289 -2.49 9.56 0.29
N SER A 290 -2.93 10.67 0.87
CA SER A 290 -2.06 11.82 1.14
C SER A 290 -1.43 11.72 2.51
N PHE A 291 -0.52 12.65 2.76
CA PHE A 291 0.04 12.91 4.08
C PHE A 291 -1.03 13.19 5.15
N ASP A 292 -2.14 13.80 4.78
CA ASP A 292 -3.19 14.19 5.72
C ASP A 292 -4.17 13.05 6.00
N THR A 293 -4.47 12.24 4.98
CA THR A 293 -5.37 11.10 5.12
C THR A 293 -4.70 9.84 5.64
N CYS A 294 -3.37 9.74 5.51
CA CYS A 294 -2.49 8.63 5.90
C CYS A 294 -2.75 7.30 5.17
N THR A 295 -3.99 6.82 5.20
CA THR A 295 -4.42 5.53 4.64
C THR A 295 -5.70 5.61 3.81
N ARG A 296 -6.28 6.79 3.58
CA ARG A 296 -7.54 6.96 2.83
C ARG A 296 -7.28 7.66 1.51
N ASP A 297 -7.95 7.21 0.45
CA ASP A 297 -7.74 7.78 -0.88
C ASP A 297 -8.18 9.25 -0.95
N THR A 298 -7.61 9.98 -1.89
CA THR A 298 -8.04 11.32 -2.24
C THR A 298 -8.64 11.35 -3.63
N PHE A 299 -9.29 12.45 -3.99
CA PHE A 299 -9.96 12.58 -5.29
C PHE A 299 -9.57 13.88 -5.96
N THR A 300 -9.66 13.89 -7.29
CA THR A 300 -9.38 15.09 -8.07
C THR A 300 -10.43 16.15 -7.75
N GLN A 301 -10.02 17.41 -7.63
CA GLN A 301 -10.95 18.50 -7.35
C GLN A 301 -12.03 18.58 -8.44
N GLY A 302 -13.30 18.61 -8.01
CA GLY A 302 -14.45 18.67 -8.92
C GLY A 302 -14.90 17.31 -9.47
N GLN A 303 -14.19 16.23 -9.14
CA GLN A 303 -14.69 14.87 -9.39
C GLN A 303 -15.98 14.64 -8.59
N SER A 304 -16.97 14.00 -9.22
CA SER A 304 -18.25 13.70 -8.60
C SER A 304 -18.82 12.38 -9.10
N LEU A 305 -19.70 11.79 -8.29
CA LEU A 305 -20.50 10.62 -8.62
C LEU A 305 -21.94 10.86 -8.19
N THR A 306 -22.88 10.24 -8.90
CA THR A 306 -24.24 10.08 -8.39
C THR A 306 -24.33 8.87 -7.47
N LEU A 307 -25.34 8.84 -6.60
CA LEU A 307 -25.57 7.70 -5.70
C LEU A 307 -25.83 6.39 -6.49
N VAL A 308 -26.47 6.49 -7.66
CA VAL A 308 -26.73 5.35 -8.54
C VAL A 308 -25.43 4.76 -9.07
N GLN A 309 -24.52 5.62 -9.54
CA GLN A 309 -23.19 5.19 -10.02
C GLN A 309 -22.38 4.56 -8.88
N LEU A 310 -22.40 5.16 -7.69
CA LEU A 310 -21.73 4.59 -6.52
C LEU A 310 -22.25 3.19 -6.20
N LYS A 311 -23.58 2.98 -6.22
CA LYS A 311 -24.18 1.65 -6.01
C LYS A 311 -23.68 0.64 -7.05
N GLN A 312 -23.67 1.01 -8.33
CA GLN A 312 -23.20 0.13 -9.41
C GLN A 312 -21.72 -0.26 -9.27
N LEU A 313 -20.87 0.69 -8.88
CA LEU A 313 -19.45 0.41 -8.64
C LEU A 313 -19.26 -0.47 -7.40
N ALA A 314 -19.98 -0.18 -6.31
CA ALA A 314 -19.90 -0.95 -5.07
C ALA A 314 -20.33 -2.42 -5.28
N GLU A 315 -21.37 -2.69 -6.08
CA GLU A 315 -21.77 -4.05 -6.42
C GLU A 315 -20.68 -4.82 -7.19
N GLN A 316 -19.96 -4.15 -8.09
CA GLN A 316 -18.84 -4.76 -8.82
C GLN A 316 -17.64 -5.04 -7.90
N VAL A 317 -17.33 -4.12 -6.99
CA VAL A 317 -16.29 -4.33 -5.97
C VAL A 317 -16.62 -5.54 -5.10
N VAL A 318 -17.86 -5.65 -4.62
CA VAL A 318 -18.29 -6.81 -3.82
C VAL A 318 -18.14 -8.12 -4.60
N ARG A 319 -18.56 -8.17 -5.87
CA ARG A 319 -18.45 -9.37 -6.71
C ARG A 319 -17.00 -9.79 -6.94
N VAL A 320 -16.11 -8.86 -7.30
CA VAL A 320 -14.70 -9.21 -7.54
C VAL A 320 -14.00 -9.63 -6.26
N MET A 321 -14.30 -9.00 -5.13
CA MET A 321 -13.71 -9.40 -3.84
C MET A 321 -14.22 -10.77 -3.38
N ALA A 322 -15.51 -11.07 -3.54
CA ALA A 322 -16.06 -12.41 -3.31
C ALA A 322 -15.36 -13.47 -4.16
N HIS A 323 -15.15 -13.17 -5.46
CA HIS A 323 -14.42 -14.05 -6.38
C HIS A 323 -12.99 -14.31 -5.90
N LEU A 324 -12.24 -13.28 -5.49
CA LEU A 324 -10.88 -13.45 -4.97
C LEU A 324 -10.85 -14.31 -3.69
N HIS A 325 -11.79 -14.09 -2.77
CA HIS A 325 -11.89 -14.89 -1.54
C HIS A 325 -12.22 -16.35 -1.82
N GLN A 326 -13.09 -16.64 -2.79
CA GLN A 326 -13.37 -18.00 -3.26
C GLN A 326 -12.13 -18.67 -3.87
N LYS A 327 -11.25 -17.89 -4.50
CA LYS A 327 -9.94 -18.31 -5.00
C LYS A 327 -8.85 -18.40 -3.93
N ARG A 328 -9.18 -18.18 -2.64
CA ARG A 328 -8.24 -18.16 -1.50
C ARG A 328 -7.17 -17.07 -1.65
N ILE A 329 -7.55 -15.90 -2.18
CA ILE A 329 -6.68 -14.75 -2.36
C ILE A 329 -7.29 -13.56 -1.60
N CYS A 330 -6.51 -12.95 -0.71
CA CYS A 330 -6.78 -11.58 -0.24
C CYS A 330 -5.98 -10.61 -1.11
N HIS A 331 -6.61 -9.52 -1.55
CA HIS A 331 -5.98 -8.49 -2.39
C HIS A 331 -4.97 -7.65 -1.60
N GLY A 332 -5.26 -7.33 -0.34
CA GLY A 332 -4.39 -6.60 0.58
C GLY A 332 -4.30 -5.08 0.32
N ASP A 333 -4.84 -4.61 -0.80
CA ASP A 333 -4.74 -3.20 -1.25
C ASP A 333 -6.02 -2.66 -1.94
N LEU A 334 -7.18 -2.97 -1.37
CA LEU A 334 -8.47 -2.50 -1.90
C LEU A 334 -8.60 -0.98 -1.75
N TYR A 335 -8.41 -0.26 -2.85
CA TYR A 335 -8.42 1.19 -2.95
C TYR A 335 -9.01 1.66 -4.29
N ALA A 336 -9.52 2.89 -4.34
CA ALA A 336 -10.03 3.50 -5.56
C ALA A 336 -8.90 3.84 -6.54
N HIS A 337 -7.70 4.21 -6.05
CA HIS A 337 -6.56 4.43 -6.94
C HIS A 337 -6.03 3.15 -7.63
N ASN A 338 -6.44 1.98 -7.15
CA ASN A 338 -6.16 0.67 -7.75
C ASN A 338 -7.29 0.18 -8.67
N MET A 339 -8.26 1.05 -8.99
CA MET A 339 -9.40 0.73 -9.85
C MET A 339 -9.43 1.60 -11.09
N LEU A 340 -9.71 0.99 -12.24
CA LEU A 340 -10.02 1.67 -13.49
C LEU A 340 -11.53 1.66 -13.71
N VAL A 341 -12.11 2.80 -14.06
CA VAL A 341 -13.55 2.94 -14.34
C VAL A 341 -13.81 3.69 -15.63
N ASN A 342 -14.91 3.38 -16.31
CA ASN A 342 -15.35 4.13 -17.49
C ASN A 342 -16.72 4.83 -17.27
N ALA A 343 -17.17 5.58 -18.27
CA ALA A 343 -18.44 6.31 -18.23
C ALA A 343 -19.68 5.40 -18.09
N GLY A 344 -19.59 4.13 -18.48
CA GLY A 344 -20.63 3.12 -18.31
C GLY A 344 -20.54 2.36 -16.98
N GLN A 345 -19.71 2.84 -16.04
CA GLN A 345 -19.48 2.24 -14.72
C GLN A 345 -18.90 0.83 -14.76
N GLN A 346 -18.30 0.39 -15.88
CA GLN A 346 -17.47 -0.81 -15.87
C GLN A 346 -16.23 -0.55 -15.02
N LEU A 347 -15.95 -1.44 -14.08
CA LEU A 347 -14.81 -1.35 -13.16
C LEU A 347 -13.82 -2.49 -13.39
N TYR A 348 -12.53 -2.19 -13.36
CA TYR A 348 -11.47 -3.19 -13.23
C TYR A 348 -10.69 -2.95 -11.95
N LEU A 349 -10.54 -3.99 -11.13
CA LEU A 349 -9.61 -4.01 -10.01
C LEU A 349 -8.24 -4.48 -10.50
N GLY A 350 -7.19 -3.77 -10.09
CA GLY A 350 -5.80 -4.11 -10.40
C GLY A 350 -4.90 -3.94 -9.19
N ASP A 351 -3.59 -4.05 -9.44
CA ASP A 351 -2.50 -3.99 -8.45
C ASP A 351 -2.53 -5.09 -7.38
N PHE A 352 -2.05 -6.26 -7.77
CA PHE A 352 -1.95 -7.42 -6.88
C PHE A 352 -0.63 -7.43 -6.09
N GLY A 353 0.09 -6.31 -6.04
CA GLY A 353 1.40 -6.23 -5.39
C GLY A 353 1.36 -6.60 -3.91
N ALA A 354 0.24 -6.36 -3.23
CA ALA A 354 0.00 -6.70 -1.83
C ALA A 354 -0.75 -8.04 -1.63
N ALA A 355 -1.09 -8.73 -2.71
CA ALA A 355 -1.95 -9.91 -2.65
C ALA A 355 -1.29 -11.04 -1.86
N THR A 356 -2.11 -11.77 -1.11
CA THR A 356 -1.67 -12.90 -0.28
C THR A 356 -2.49 -14.13 -0.60
N ALA A 357 -1.80 -15.24 -0.93
CA ALA A 357 -2.40 -16.56 -1.02
C ALA A 357 -2.67 -17.12 0.38
N LEU A 358 -3.89 -17.60 0.61
CA LEU A 358 -4.36 -18.03 1.93
C LEU A 358 -4.18 -19.53 2.17
N ASN A 359 -3.77 -20.29 1.16
CA ASN A 359 -3.82 -21.76 1.12
C ASN A 359 -3.21 -22.45 2.34
N ASP A 360 -2.07 -21.95 2.82
CA ASP A 360 -1.30 -22.58 3.90
C ASP A 360 -1.48 -21.89 5.27
N LEU A 361 -2.27 -20.82 5.35
CA LEU A 361 -2.62 -20.21 6.63
C LEU A 361 -3.61 -21.10 7.41
N PRO A 362 -3.61 -21.07 8.75
CA PRO A 362 -4.65 -21.72 9.55
C PRO A 362 -6.06 -21.25 9.16
N GLN A 363 -7.05 -22.15 9.14
CA GLN A 363 -8.41 -21.86 8.66
C GLN A 363 -9.03 -20.61 9.31
N GLN A 364 -8.84 -20.43 10.62
CA GLN A 364 -9.34 -19.26 11.34
C GLN A 364 -8.68 -17.96 10.86
N GLN A 365 -7.37 -17.98 10.59
CA GLN A 365 -6.65 -16.83 10.06
C GLN A 365 -7.09 -16.51 8.63
N GLN A 366 -7.32 -17.52 7.79
CA GLN A 366 -7.87 -17.31 6.44
C GLN A 366 -9.21 -16.57 6.50
N GLN A 367 -10.13 -17.03 7.35
CA GLN A 367 -11.44 -16.40 7.53
C GLN A 367 -11.31 -14.96 8.03
N LEU A 368 -10.54 -14.73 9.10
CA LEU A 368 -10.38 -13.39 9.67
C LEU A 368 -9.66 -12.43 8.72
N PHE A 369 -8.74 -12.91 7.88
CA PHE A 369 -8.09 -12.07 6.86
C PHE A 369 -9.13 -11.56 5.86
N CYS A 370 -10.00 -12.41 5.33
CA CYS A 370 -11.11 -11.97 4.47
C CYS A 370 -11.95 -10.86 5.13
N LYS A 371 -12.21 -10.97 6.45
CA LYS A 371 -12.93 -9.93 7.22
C LYS A 371 -12.17 -8.62 7.37
N LEU A 372 -10.85 -8.58 7.19
CA LEU A 372 -10.09 -7.32 7.14
C LEU A 372 -10.43 -6.54 5.88
N GLU A 373 -10.56 -7.21 4.73
CA GLU A 373 -10.87 -6.56 3.45
C GLU A 373 -12.31 -6.03 3.39
N VAL A 374 -13.22 -6.63 4.17
CA VAL A 374 -14.58 -6.10 4.36
C VAL A 374 -14.55 -4.72 5.01
N ARG A 375 -13.59 -4.47 5.92
CA ARG A 375 -13.36 -3.14 6.49
C ARG A 375 -12.74 -2.20 5.46
N ALA A 376 -11.81 -2.68 4.64
CA ALA A 376 -11.25 -1.90 3.53
C ALA A 376 -12.36 -1.45 2.56
N PHE A 377 -13.34 -2.31 2.28
CA PHE A 377 -14.51 -1.95 1.48
C PHE A 377 -15.37 -0.87 2.15
N ALA A 378 -15.56 -0.93 3.47
CA ALA A 378 -16.25 0.13 4.21
C ALA A 378 -15.52 1.48 4.09
N TYR A 379 -14.19 1.46 4.16
CA TYR A 379 -13.37 2.65 3.93
C TYR A 379 -13.47 3.15 2.49
N TRP A 380 -13.46 2.26 1.50
CA TRP A 380 -13.68 2.61 0.12
C TRP A 380 -15.06 3.28 -0.09
N LEU A 381 -16.13 2.74 0.50
CA LEU A 381 -17.48 3.34 0.44
C LEU A 381 -17.51 4.75 1.03
N LEU A 382 -16.88 4.95 2.19
CA LEU A 382 -16.78 6.25 2.84
C LEU A 382 -15.92 7.25 2.03
N ASP A 383 -14.88 6.77 1.35
CA ASP A 383 -14.08 7.59 0.43
C ASP A 383 -14.93 7.99 -0.78
N MET A 384 -15.66 7.05 -1.39
CA MET A 384 -16.59 7.32 -2.50
C MET A 384 -17.73 8.26 -2.11
N GLN A 385 -18.22 8.19 -0.88
CA GLN A 385 -19.27 9.08 -0.38
C GLN A 385 -18.86 10.56 -0.52
N SER A 386 -17.56 10.87 -0.41
CA SER A 386 -17.06 12.25 -0.56
C SER A 386 -17.26 12.84 -1.95
N LEU A 387 -17.57 12.01 -2.95
CA LEU A 387 -17.85 12.40 -4.34
C LEU A 387 -19.34 12.71 -4.59
N LEU A 388 -20.22 12.43 -3.62
CA LEU A 388 -21.66 12.66 -3.75
C LEU A 388 -22.03 14.12 -3.49
N SER A 389 -23.14 14.58 -4.06
CA SER A 389 -23.75 15.84 -3.62
C SER A 389 -24.19 15.76 -2.15
N ALA A 390 -24.28 16.89 -1.44
CA ALA A 390 -24.70 16.90 -0.04
C ALA A 390 -26.06 16.23 0.20
N HIS A 391 -26.99 16.35 -0.77
CA HIS A 391 -28.27 15.67 -0.72
C HIS A 391 -28.13 14.15 -0.85
N GLU A 392 -27.38 13.69 -1.86
CA GLU A 392 -27.14 12.26 -2.08
C GLU A 392 -26.32 11.62 -0.95
N ALA A 393 -25.38 12.34 -0.35
CA ALA A 393 -24.61 11.88 0.80
C ALA A 393 -25.54 11.60 2.00
N ALA A 394 -26.51 12.48 2.27
CA ALA A 394 -27.50 12.24 3.34
C ALA A 394 -28.41 11.04 3.04
N VAL A 395 -28.70 10.77 1.77
CA VAL A 395 -29.44 9.57 1.35
C VAL A 395 -28.56 8.32 1.50
N PHE A 396 -27.30 8.39 1.07
CA PHE A 396 -26.31 7.34 1.24
C PHE A 396 -26.17 6.93 2.72
N GLU A 397 -26.01 7.89 3.63
CA GLU A 397 -25.85 7.62 5.06
C GLU A 397 -27.03 6.80 5.61
N LYS A 398 -28.26 7.10 5.18
CA LYS A 398 -29.44 6.34 5.61
C LYS A 398 -29.46 4.91 5.07
N HIS A 399 -29.12 4.72 3.80
CA HIS A 399 -29.20 3.41 3.14
C HIS A 399 -28.01 2.50 3.48
N TYR A 400 -26.81 3.06 3.64
CA TYR A 400 -25.58 2.31 3.90
C TYR A 400 -25.20 2.24 5.37
N ALA A 401 -25.90 2.92 6.29
CA ALA A 401 -25.59 2.89 7.73
C ALA A 401 -25.43 1.47 8.29
N ALA A 402 -26.39 0.58 8.00
CA ALA A 402 -26.34 -0.80 8.49
C ALA A 402 -25.16 -1.58 7.89
N ILE A 403 -24.90 -1.44 6.59
CA ILE A 403 -23.77 -2.07 5.90
C ILE A 403 -22.45 -1.58 6.52
N LEU A 404 -22.28 -0.26 6.63
CA LEU A 404 -21.10 0.36 7.21
C LEU A 404 -20.88 -0.07 8.67
N GLN A 405 -21.95 -0.13 9.47
CA GLN A 405 -21.88 -0.59 10.85
C GLN A 405 -21.44 -2.06 10.96
N CYS A 406 -21.94 -2.94 10.09
CA CYS A 406 -21.55 -4.35 10.05
C CYS A 406 -20.09 -4.51 9.57
N CYS A 407 -19.68 -3.80 8.52
CA CYS A 407 -18.32 -3.88 7.99
C CYS A 407 -17.26 -3.29 8.93
N MET A 408 -17.63 -2.31 9.77
CA MET A 408 -16.70 -1.62 10.67
C MET A 408 -16.66 -2.17 12.10
N GLN A 409 -17.29 -3.33 12.37
CA GLN A 409 -17.23 -4.01 13.67
C GLN A 409 -15.78 -4.15 14.15
N SER A 410 -15.58 -3.90 15.45
CA SER A 410 -14.25 -3.94 16.07
C SER A 410 -13.71 -5.37 16.20
N GLU A 411 -14.60 -6.36 16.31
CA GLU A 411 -14.25 -7.77 16.25
C GLU A 411 -14.40 -8.25 14.79
N PRO A 412 -13.29 -8.61 14.10
CA PRO A 412 -13.36 -8.94 12.68
C PRO A 412 -14.28 -10.12 12.36
N GLY A 413 -14.39 -11.12 13.25
CA GLY A 413 -15.28 -12.27 13.08
C GLY A 413 -16.78 -11.92 12.96
N ASN A 414 -17.21 -10.76 13.44
CA ASN A 414 -18.59 -10.30 13.36
C ASN A 414 -18.90 -9.52 12.06
N ARG A 415 -17.91 -9.32 11.19
CA ARG A 415 -18.11 -8.67 9.89
C ARG A 415 -18.72 -9.69 8.91
N PRO A 416 -19.56 -9.26 7.96
CA PRO A 416 -20.07 -10.15 6.93
C PRO A 416 -18.95 -10.58 5.97
N ASP A 417 -19.13 -11.67 5.24
CA ASP A 417 -18.32 -11.98 4.05
C ASP A 417 -18.83 -11.21 2.82
N PHE A 418 -18.03 -11.14 1.75
CA PHE A 418 -18.46 -10.45 0.53
C PHE A 418 -19.68 -11.12 -0.14
N ASP A 419 -19.85 -12.44 -0.03
CA ASP A 419 -21.07 -13.13 -0.50
C ASP A 419 -22.33 -12.67 0.28
N GLU A 420 -22.21 -12.44 1.59
CA GLU A 420 -23.29 -11.90 2.41
C GLU A 420 -23.57 -10.43 2.08
N LEU A 421 -22.52 -9.63 1.83
CA LEU A 421 -22.66 -8.24 1.38
C LEU A 421 -23.36 -8.14 0.02
N GLN A 422 -23.12 -9.07 -0.89
CA GLN A 422 -23.80 -9.10 -2.18
C GLN A 422 -25.32 -9.23 -2.00
N SER A 423 -25.75 -10.03 -1.03
CA SER A 423 -27.17 -10.18 -0.67
C SER A 423 -27.72 -8.91 -0.03
N LEU A 424 -26.96 -8.29 0.89
CA LEU A 424 -27.36 -7.05 1.59
C LEU A 424 -27.48 -5.84 0.67
N MET A 425 -26.64 -5.73 -0.37
CA MET A 425 -26.66 -4.62 -1.33
C MET A 425 -27.76 -4.74 -2.40
N SER A 426 -28.29 -5.94 -2.59
CA SER A 426 -29.37 -6.24 -3.53
C SER A 426 -30.76 -5.88 -2.96
N LEU A 427 -30.87 -5.72 -1.64
CA LEU A 427 -32.03 -5.17 -0.93
C LEU A 427 -32.03 -3.63 -0.98
#